data_AF-A0A928TF76-F1
#
_entry.id   AF-A0A928TF76-F1
#
_cell.length_a   1.000
_cell.length_b   1.000
_cell.length_c   1.000
_cell.angle_alpha   90.00
_cell.angle_beta   90.00
_cell.angle_gamma   90.00
#
_symmetry.space_group_name_H-M   'P 1'
#
loop_
_entity.id
_entity.type
_entity.pdbx_description
1 polymer ?
#
loop_
_entity_poly.entity_id
_entity_poly.type
_entity_poly.pdbx_seq_one_letter_code
_entity_poly.pdbx_strand_id
1 'polypeptide(L)'
;MSVQEREPIDRDRTTFARARVLREIEARRTVRQAAESLQMSYHGARSQIDALKGITGCQDLREMGRWWETNAPLWLAWCAEQAGLAMKEGARKWGD
;
A
#
# COMPACT_ATOMS: atom_id res chain seq x y z
N MET A 1 -19.49 19.92 -1.34
CA MET A 1 -18.33 19.28 -1.98
C MET A 1 -18.60 17.78 -1.97
N SER A 2 -18.82 17.15 -3.12
CA SER A 2 -19.05 15.71 -3.16
C SER A 2 -17.75 15.01 -2.78
N VAL A 3 -17.77 14.24 -1.69
CA VAL A 3 -16.73 13.26 -1.41
C VAL A 3 -16.87 12.22 -2.52
N GLN A 4 -16.03 12.28 -3.56
CA GLN A 4 -15.88 11.14 -4.45
C GLN A 4 -15.41 10.00 -3.56
N GLU A 5 -16.27 8.99 -3.36
CA GLU A 5 -15.88 7.73 -2.73
C GLU A 5 -14.68 7.21 -3.52
N ARG A 6 -13.50 7.27 -2.91
CA ARG A 6 -12.30 6.68 -3.50
C ARG A 6 -12.53 5.19 -3.49
N GLU A 7 -12.28 4.55 -4.62
CA GLU A 7 -12.31 3.09 -4.66
C GLU A 7 -11.36 2.52 -3.59
N PRO A 8 -11.78 1.43 -2.92
CA PRO A 8 -10.88 0.70 -2.04
C PRO A 8 -9.63 0.28 -2.81
N ILE A 9 -8.53 0.09 -2.09
CA ILE A 9 -7.22 -0.25 -2.65
C ILE A 9 -7.28 -1.21 -3.85
N ASP A 10 -6.66 -0.78 -4.95
CA ASP A 10 -6.41 -1.62 -6.12
C ASP A 10 -5.35 -2.68 -5.76
N ARG A 11 -5.81 -3.88 -5.41
CA ARG A 11 -5.00 -4.99 -4.87
C ARG A 11 -4.01 -5.53 -5.90
N ASP A 12 -4.41 -5.57 -7.17
CA ASP A 12 -3.58 -6.10 -8.26
C ASP A 12 -2.48 -5.11 -8.64
N ARG A 13 -2.78 -3.81 -8.63
CA ARG A 13 -1.80 -2.77 -8.99
C ARG A 13 -0.97 -2.31 -7.80
N THR A 14 -1.37 -2.57 -6.56
CA THR A 14 -0.53 -2.30 -5.38
C THR A 14 0.42 -3.47 -5.12
N THR A 15 1.54 -3.50 -5.83
CA THR A 15 2.59 -4.51 -5.63
C THR A 15 3.34 -4.30 -4.31
N PHE A 16 4.07 -5.31 -3.83
CA PHE A 16 4.93 -5.19 -2.64
C PHE A 16 5.93 -4.02 -2.73
N ALA A 17 6.49 -3.77 -3.91
CA ALA A 17 7.41 -2.65 -4.12
C ALA A 17 6.70 -1.30 -3.92
N ARG A 18 5.48 -1.17 -4.44
CA ARG A 18 4.64 0.02 -4.28
C ARG A 18 4.18 0.20 -2.83
N ALA A 19 3.80 -0.88 -2.15
CA ALA A 19 3.46 -0.87 -0.73
C ALA A 19 4.63 -0.40 0.15
N ARG A 20 5.87 -0.78 -0.19
CA ARG A 20 7.08 -0.26 0.50
C ARG A 20 7.24 1.25 0.32
N VAL A 21 7.02 1.77 -0.88
CA VAL A 21 7.03 3.22 -1.13
C VAL A 21 5.92 3.92 -0.35
N LEU A 22 4.71 3.36 -0.32
CA LEU A 22 3.58 3.92 0.43
C LEU A 22 3.85 3.97 1.94
N ARG A 23 4.49 2.94 2.51
CA ARG A 23 4.93 2.93 3.92
C ARG A 23 5.92 4.06 4.24
N GLU A 24 6.86 4.34 3.33
CA GLU A 24 7.81 5.45 3.49
C GLU A 24 7.08 6.81 3.50
N ILE A 25 6.08 6.96 2.64
CA ILE A 25 5.26 8.18 2.53
C ILE A 25 4.38 8.37 3.77
N GLU A 26 3.76 7.30 4.27
CA GLU A 26 3.00 7.27 5.53
C GLU A 26 3.85 7.73 6.72
N ALA A 27 5.12 7.30 6.77
CA ALA A 27 6.10 7.76 7.76
C ALA A 27 6.49 9.25 7.61
N ARG A 28 5.78 10.01 6.77
CA ARG A 28 5.95 11.44 6.50
C ARG A 28 7.34 11.80 5.99
N ARG A 29 8.00 10.87 5.31
CA ARG A 29 9.30 11.10 4.69
C ARG A 29 9.12 11.90 3.40
N THR A 30 10.10 12.77 3.12
CA THR A 30 10.22 13.41 1.81
C THR A 30 10.58 12.38 0.74
N VAL A 31 10.41 12.74 -0.54
CA VAL A 31 10.83 11.89 -1.68
C VAL A 31 12.31 11.49 -1.57
N ARG A 32 13.16 12.41 -1.10
CA ARG A 32 14.60 12.14 -0.93
C ARG A 32 14.85 11.10 0.17
N GLN A 33 14.22 11.27 1.34
CA GLN A 33 14.36 10.34 2.45
C GLN A 33 13.79 8.94 2.11
N ALA A 34 12.68 8.89 1.38
CA ALA A 34 12.13 7.63 0.88
C ALA A 34 13.10 6.95 -0.11
N ALA A 35 13.71 7.72 -1.02
CA ALA A 35 14.69 7.20 -1.95
C ALA A 35 15.93 6.62 -1.24
N GLU A 36 16.44 7.33 -0.24
CA GLU A 36 17.57 6.88 0.59
C GLU A 36 17.24 5.61 1.37
N SER A 37 16.08 5.58 2.06
CA SER A 37 15.61 4.41 2.82
C SER A 37 15.46 3.17 1.93
N LEU A 38 14.92 3.33 0.72
CA LEU A 38 14.69 2.25 -0.22
C LEU A 38 15.89 1.97 -1.14
N GLN A 39 17.03 2.63 -0.92
CA GLN A 39 18.25 2.49 -1.73
C GLN A 39 18.00 2.64 -3.24
N MET A 40 17.17 3.60 -3.63
CA MET A 40 16.85 3.90 -5.02
C MET A 40 17.23 5.33 -5.39
N SER A 41 17.32 5.61 -6.69
CA SER A 41 17.57 6.98 -7.15
C SER A 41 16.38 7.89 -6.84
N TYR A 42 16.66 9.18 -6.61
CA TYR A 42 15.62 10.19 -6.41
C TYR A 42 14.59 10.21 -7.56
N HIS A 43 15.05 10.11 -8.81
CA HIS A 43 14.18 10.04 -9.97
C HIS A 43 13.33 8.77 -10.00
N GLY A 44 13.89 7.63 -9.57
CA GLY A 44 13.15 6.38 -9.42
C GLY A 44 12.03 6.49 -8.38
N ALA A 45 12.34 7.06 -7.20
CA ALA A 45 11.34 7.30 -6.16
C ALA A 45 10.22 8.23 -6.64
N ARG A 46 10.57 9.33 -7.33
CA ARG A 46 9.60 10.25 -7.90
C ARG A 46 8.69 9.58 -8.93
N SER A 47 9.25 8.78 -9.83
CA SER A 47 8.48 8.03 -10.82
C SER A 47 7.50 7.04 -10.17
N GLN A 48 7.93 6.34 -9.10
CA GLN A 48 7.04 5.46 -8.33
C GLN A 48 5.89 6.25 -7.67
N ILE A 49 6.18 7.41 -7.09
CA ILE A 49 5.17 8.29 -6.49
C ILE A 49 4.15 8.75 -7.54
N ASP A 50 4.59 9.19 -8.71
CA ASP A 50 3.68 9.64 -9.77
C ASP A 50 2.80 8.49 -10.29
N ALA A 51 3.34 7.27 -10.40
CA ALA A 51 2.54 6.08 -10.69
C ALA A 51 1.52 5.77 -9.58
N LEU A 52 1.91 5.92 -8.30
CA LEU A 52 1.04 5.73 -7.15
C LEU A 52 -0.10 6.74 -7.09
N LYS A 53 0.11 7.99 -7.53
CA LYS A 53 -1.00 8.96 -7.67
C LYS A 53 -2.07 8.46 -8.63
N GLY A 54 -1.66 7.86 -9.76
CA GLY A 54 -2.58 7.26 -10.73
C GLY A 54 -3.29 5.99 -10.24
N ILE A 55 -2.74 5.29 -9.24
CA ILE A 55 -3.37 4.10 -8.64
C ILE A 55 -4.31 4.49 -7.50
N THR A 56 -3.90 5.44 -6.66
CA THR A 56 -4.61 5.80 -5.42
C THR A 56 -5.57 6.98 -5.58
N GLY A 57 -5.47 7.71 -6.69
CA GLY A 57 -6.19 8.97 -6.91
C GLY A 57 -5.69 10.15 -6.05
N CYS A 58 -4.66 9.95 -5.22
CA CYS A 58 -4.13 10.99 -4.34
C CYS A 58 -3.35 12.05 -5.14
N GLN A 59 -3.47 13.31 -4.75
CA GLN A 59 -2.82 14.44 -5.43
C GLN A 59 -1.43 14.73 -4.86
N ASP A 60 -1.24 14.51 -3.56
CA ASP A 60 0.03 14.76 -2.86
C ASP A 60 0.44 13.63 -1.89
N LEU A 61 1.67 13.74 -1.37
CA LEU A 61 2.26 12.76 -0.45
C LEU A 61 1.54 12.67 0.89
N ARG A 62 1.05 13.80 1.42
CA ARG A 62 0.39 13.83 2.72
C ARG A 62 -0.95 13.10 2.63
N GLU A 63 -1.68 13.37 1.57
CA GLU A 63 -2.92 12.69 1.24
C GLU A 63 -2.71 11.19 1.03
N MET A 64 -1.69 10.83 0.26
CA MET A 64 -1.31 9.43 0.02
C MET A 64 -0.91 8.70 1.31
N GLY A 65 -0.21 9.37 2.23
CA GLY A 65 0.14 8.82 3.53
C GLY A 65 -1.09 8.49 4.38
N ARG A 66 -2.05 9.42 4.49
CA ARG A 66 -3.33 9.18 5.20
C ARG A 66 -4.16 8.09 4.53
N TRP A 67 -4.18 8.08 3.20
CA TRP A 67 -4.86 7.04 2.44
C TRP A 67 -4.25 5.67 2.73
N TRP A 68 -2.92 5.55 2.76
CA TRP A 68 -2.24 4.30 3.08
C TRP A 68 -2.48 3.87 4.52
N GLU A 69 -2.42 4.78 5.49
CA GLU A 69 -2.76 4.51 6.91
C GLU A 69 -4.13 3.83 7.04
N THR A 70 -5.10 4.24 6.23
CA THR A 70 -6.46 3.66 6.22
C THR A 70 -6.54 2.33 5.46
N ASN A 71 -5.80 2.18 4.35
CA ASN A 71 -5.97 1.06 3.40
C ASN A 71 -4.93 -0.07 3.56
N ALA A 72 -3.81 0.18 4.23
CA ALA A 72 -2.76 -0.81 4.46
C ALA A 72 -3.27 -2.08 5.14
N PRO A 73 -4.16 -2.03 6.15
CA PRO A 73 -4.72 -3.25 6.76
C PRO A 73 -5.49 -4.11 5.76
N LEU A 74 -6.26 -3.50 4.86
CA LEU A 74 -7.02 -4.22 3.83
C LEU A 74 -6.09 -4.89 2.81
N TRP A 75 -5.00 -4.20 2.44
CA TRP A 75 -3.98 -4.77 1.56
C TRP A 75 -3.30 -5.99 2.21
N LEU A 76 -2.91 -5.86 3.47
CA LEU A 76 -2.25 -6.92 4.23
C LEU A 76 -3.16 -8.12 4.44
N ALA A 77 -4.45 -7.89 4.73
CA ALA A 77 -5.45 -8.96 4.83
C ALA A 77 -5.58 -9.72 3.51
N TRP A 78 -5.68 -9.02 2.39
CA TRP A 78 -5.69 -9.65 1.08
C TRP A 78 -4.40 -10.44 0.80
N CYS A 79 -3.22 -9.90 1.12
CA CYS A 79 -1.96 -10.65 1.00
C CYS A 79 -1.95 -11.92 1.85
N ALA A 80 -2.49 -11.88 3.07
CA ALA A 80 -2.61 -13.04 3.95
C ALA A 80 -3.57 -14.10 3.37
N GLU A 81 -4.70 -13.68 2.80
CA GLU A 81 -5.62 -14.55 2.07
C GLU A 81 -4.93 -15.25 0.89
N GLN A 82 -4.21 -14.49 0.04
CA GLN A 82 -3.48 -15.06 -1.11
C GLN A 82 -2.36 -16.02 -0.68
N ALA A 83 -1.75 -15.79 0.48
CA ALA A 83 -0.76 -16.69 1.07
C ALA A 83 -1.39 -17.93 1.76
N GLY A 84 -2.72 -18.07 1.75
CA GLY A 84 -3.43 -19.17 2.42
C GLY A 84 -3.44 -19.08 3.96
N LEU A 85 -3.07 -17.92 4.52
CA LEU A 85 -3.01 -17.71 5.97
C LEU A 85 -4.37 -17.39 6.59
N ALA A 86 -5.35 -16.95 5.78
CA ALA A 86 -6.73 -16.73 6.24
C ALA A 86 -7.48 -18.03 6.59
N MET A 87 -6.97 -19.21 6.19
CA MET A 87 -7.57 -20.51 6.49
C MET A 87 -7.06 -21.12 7.80
N LYS A 88 -7.20 -20.42 8.95
CA LYS A 88 -6.93 -21.02 10.28
C LYS A 88 -7.91 -20.62 11.39
N GLU A 89 -9.18 -20.43 11.03
CA GLU A 89 -10.30 -20.61 11.97
C GLU A 89 -11.19 -21.74 11.44
N GLY A 90 -10.79 -23.00 11.63
CA GLY A 90 -11.68 -24.15 11.37
C GLY A 90 -11.05 -25.40 10.76
N ALA A 91 -9.89 -25.32 10.11
CA ALA A 91 -9.26 -26.46 9.43
C ALA A 91 -8.32 -27.27 10.34
N ARG A 92 -8.83 -27.78 11.47
CA ARG A 92 -8.28 -28.97 12.13
C ARG A 92 -9.29 -29.58 13.11
N LYS A 93 -10.29 -30.28 12.58
CA LYS A 93 -10.72 -31.53 13.21
C LYS A 93 -9.95 -32.64 12.48
N TRP A 94 -8.85 -33.08 13.08
CA TRP A 94 -8.36 -34.41 12.77
C TRP A 94 -9.43 -35.36 13.31
N GLY A 95 -9.98 -36.18 12.42
CA GLY A 95 -10.96 -37.19 12.76
C GLY A 95 -10.38 -38.22 13.74
N ASP A 96 -11.30 -38.77 14.53
CA ASP A 96 -11.13 -39.85 15.50
C ASP A 96 -10.43 -41.09 14.94
#